data_AF-A0A4Y7U4M9-F1
#
_entry.id   AF-A0A4Y7U4M9-F1
#
_cell.length_a   1.000
_cell.length_b   1.000
_cell.length_c   1.000
_cell.angle_alpha   90.00
_cell.angle_beta   90.00
_cell.angle_gamma   90.00
#
_symmetry.space_group_name_H-M   'P 1'
#
loop_
_entity.id
_entity.type
_entity.pdbx_description
1 polymer ?
#
loop_
_entity_poly.entity_id
_entity_poly.type
_entity_poly.pdbx_seq_one_letter_code
_entity_poly.pdbx_strand_id
1 'polypeptide(L)' 'SDELKEEIRKFVKEGLAGHAAPREIEFKDKLPKTRSGKIMRRVLKAWELDLPAGDLSTLED' A
#
# COMPACT_ATOMS: atom_id res chain seq x y z
N SER A 1 -4.19 -14.07 5.82
CA SER A 1 -3.35 -15.09 6.50
C SER A 1 -2.18 -14.37 7.14
N ASP A 2 -1.92 -14.59 8.43
CA ASP A 2 -0.77 -13.98 9.12
C ASP A 2 0.55 -14.63 8.69
N GLU A 3 0.52 -15.91 8.30
CA GLU A 3 1.65 -16.62 7.70
C GLU A 3 2.18 -15.91 6.44
N LEU A 4 1.26 -15.49 5.55
CA LEU A 4 1.63 -14.75 4.33
C LEU A 4 2.25 -13.38 4.65
N LYS A 5 1.83 -12.72 5.74
CA LYS A 5 2.45 -11.45 6.17
C LYS A 5 3.90 -11.67 6.61
N GLU A 6 4.14 -12.73 7.38
CA GLU A 6 5.49 -13.08 7.82
C GLU A 6 6.39 -13.45 6.63
N GLU A 7 5.87 -14.23 5.68
CA GLU A 7 6.58 -14.60 4.46
C GLU A 7 7.01 -13.36 3.66
N ILE A 8 6.08 -12.43 3.40
CA ILE A 8 6.38 -11.18 2.69
C ILE A 8 7.41 -10.35 3.46
N ARG A 9 7.27 -10.23 4.79
CA ARG A 9 8.22 -9.47 5.61
C ARG A 9 9.62 -10.08 5.54
N LYS A 10 9.73 -11.41 5.62
CA LYS A 10 11.00 -12.14 5.52
C LYS A 10 11.62 -11.97 4.13
N PHE A 11 10.81 -12.08 3.08
CA PHE A 11 11.26 -11.88 1.70
C PHE A 11 11.90 -10.50 1.50
N VAL A 12 11.27 -9.41 1.98
CA VAL A 12 11.83 -8.06 1.88
C VAL A 12 13.09 -7.89 2.73
N LYS A 13 13.11 -8.48 3.93
CA LYS A 13 14.26 -8.46 4.84
C LYS A 13 15.50 -9.09 4.21
N GLU A 14 15.32 -10.24 3.55
CA GLU A 14 16.40 -11.02 2.92
C GLU A 14 16.80 -10.44 1.56
N GLY A 15 15.84 -9.99 0.75
CA GLY A 15 16.09 -9.49 -0.60
C GLY A 15 16.52 -8.02 -0.70
N LEU A 16 16.26 -7.21 0.32
CA LEU A 16 16.58 -5.78 0.32
C LEU A 16 17.48 -5.38 1.49
N ALA A 17 16.91 -5.32 2.71
CA ALA A 17 17.62 -5.03 3.94
C ALA A 17 16.71 -5.18 5.16
N GLY A 18 17.32 -5.41 6.33
CA GLY A 18 16.64 -5.49 7.63
C GLY A 18 15.67 -4.34 7.93
N HIS A 19 16.06 -3.10 7.63
CA HIS A 19 15.27 -1.90 7.90
C HIS A 19 14.20 -1.61 6.85
N ALA A 20 14.27 -2.26 5.68
CA ALA A 20 13.30 -2.10 4.60
C ALA A 20 12.07 -3.00 4.77
N ALA A 21 12.13 -3.97 5.68
CA ALA A 21 11.01 -4.86 5.99
C ALA A 21 9.81 -4.03 6.51
N PRO A 22 8.61 -4.18 5.90
CA PRO A 22 7.42 -3.44 6.34
C PRO A 22 7.05 -3.78 7.79
N ARG A 23 6.75 -2.74 8.58
CA ARG A 23 6.24 -2.92 9.96
C ARG A 23 4.82 -3.44 9.96
N GLU A 24 3.99 -2.96 9.04
CA GLU A 24 2.58 -3.31 8.94
C GLU A 24 2.27 -3.69 7.48
N ILE A 25 1.39 -4.69 7.31
CA ILE A 25 0.94 -5.18 6.01
C ILE A 25 -0.56 -5.38 6.11
N GLU A 26 -1.30 -4.62 5.30
CA GLU A 26 -2.74 -4.74 5.15
C GLU A 26 -3.07 -5.26 3.74
N PHE A 27 -3.93 -6.26 3.66
CA PHE A 27 -4.46 -6.75 2.38
C PHE A 27 -5.77 -6.05 2.08
N LYS A 28 -5.84 -5.44 0.90
CA LYS A 28 -7.06 -4.81 0.35
C LYS A 28 -7.40 -5.47 -0.97
N ASP A 29 -8.69 -5.59 -1.27
CA ASP A 29 -9.16 -6.15 -2.53
C ASP A 29 -8.86 -5.24 -3.73
N LYS A 30 -8.87 -3.92 -3.50
CA LYS A 30 -8.59 -2.92 -4.52
C LYS A 30 -7.67 -1.83 -3.98
N LEU A 31 -6.81 -1.34 -4.87
CA LEU A 31 -5.97 -0.17 -4.62
C LEU A 31 -6.53 1.03 -5.39
N PRO A 32 -6.44 2.26 -4.85
CA PRO A 32 -6.86 3.45 -5.55
C PRO A 32 -5.95 3.66 -6.76
N LYS A 33 -6.55 3.62 -7.94
CA LYS A 33 -5.86 3.77 -9.23
C LYS A 33 -6.48 4.90 -10.01
N THR A 34 -5.66 5.60 -10.79
CA THR A 34 -6.15 6.56 -11.79
C THR A 34 -6.73 5.80 -12.98
N ARG A 35 -7.54 6.43 -13.84
CA ARG A 35 -8.03 5.87 -15.14
C ARG A 35 -6.97 5.35 -16.12
N SER A 36 -5.71 5.61 -15.83
CA SER A 36 -4.55 5.09 -16.57
C SER A 36 -3.88 3.89 -15.86
N GLY A 37 -4.50 3.34 -14.81
CA GLY A 37 -3.98 2.24 -14.00
C GLY A 37 -2.90 2.62 -12.96
N LYS A 38 -2.42 3.86 -12.91
CA LYS A 38 -1.39 4.29 -11.93
C LYS A 38 -1.94 4.28 -10.51
N ILE A 39 -1.20 3.66 -9.58
CA ILE A 39 -1.55 3.65 -8.14
C ILE A 39 -1.41 5.07 -7.56
N MET A 40 -2.48 5.56 -6.95
CA MET A 40 -2.53 6.88 -6.31
C MET A 40 -1.97 6.80 -4.88
N ARG A 41 -0.63 6.70 -4.76
CA ARG A 41 0.05 6.57 -3.45
C ARG A 41 -0.28 7.69 -2.46
N ARG A 42 -0.59 8.91 -2.92
CA ARG A 42 -1.01 10.01 -2.03
C ARG A 42 -2.30 9.71 -1.28
N VAL A 43 -3.23 8.98 -1.91
CA VAL A 43 -4.53 8.64 -1.34
C VAL A 43 -4.35 7.59 -0.26
N LEU A 44 -3.51 6.57 -0.54
CA LEU A 44 -3.11 5.57 0.46
C LEU A 44 -2.48 6.23 1.69
N LYS A 45 -1.59 7.22 1.50
CA LYS A 45 -0.99 7.97 2.60
C LYS A 45 -2.01 8.79 3.38
N ALA A 46 -3.00 9.39 2.70
CA ALA A 46 -4.04 10.16 3.35
C ALA A 46 -4.96 9.27 4.21
N TRP A 47 -5.33 8.08 3.71
CA TRP A 47 -6.12 7.11 4.48
C TRP A 47 -5.42 6.64 5.75
N GLU A 48 -4.13 6.32 5.65
CA GLU A 48 -3.34 5.88 6.81
C GLU A 48 -3.21 6.96 7.88
N LEU A 49 -3.11 8.23 7.46
CA LEU A 49 -2.94 9.36 8.37
C LEU A 49 -4.26 10.02 8.80
N ASP A 50 -5.41 9.46 8.39
CA ASP A 50 -6.74 10.04 8.57
C ASP A 50 -6.83 11.51 8.10
N LEU A 51 -6.19 11.79 6.97
CA LEU A 51 -6.13 13.11 6.33
C LEU A 51 -7.06 13.17 5.11
N PRO A 52 -7.50 14.37 4.70
CA PRO A 52 -8.27 14.54 3.47
C PRO A 52 -7.46 14.11 2.25
N ALA A 53 -8.02 13.20 1.45
CA ALA A 53 -7.35 12.65 0.27
C ALA A 53 -7.13 13.68 -0.87
N GLY A 54 -7.84 14.81 -0.84
CA GLY A 54 -7.81 15.84 -1.87
C GLY A 54 -8.64 15.48 -3.10
N ASP A 55 -8.30 16.00 -4.27
CA ASP A 55 -9.03 15.73 -5.51
C ASP A 55 -8.97 14.24 -5.89
N LEU A 56 -10.10 13.62 -6.24
CA LEU A 56 -10.21 12.21 -6.66
C LEU A 56 -10.82 12.08 -8.06
N SER A 57 -10.91 13.17 -8.83
CA SER A 57 -11.53 13.22 -10.16
C SER A 57 -10.98 12.18 -11.16
N THR A 58 -9.71 11.79 -10.99
CA THR A 58 -9.04 10.82 -11.87
C THR A 58 -9.16 9.37 -11.42
N LEU A 59 -9.80 9.09 -10.28
CA LEU A 59 -9.94 7.73 -9.75
C LEU A 59 -10.73 6.85 -10.74
N GLU A 60 -10.33 5.59 -10.86
CA GLU A 60 -11.14 4.54 -11.48
C GLU A 60 -12.29 4.16 -10.54
N ASP A 61 -13.45 3.84 -11.13
CA ASP A 61 -14.62 3.29 -10.41
C ASP A 61 -14.34 1.89 -9.82
#